data_AF-A0A2Z3H3N4-F1
#
_entry.id   AF-A0A2Z3H3N4-F1
#
_cell.length_a   1.000
_cell.length_b   1.000
_cell.length_c   1.000
_cell.angle_alpha   90.00
_cell.angle_beta   90.00
_cell.angle_gamma   90.00
#
_symmetry.space_group_name_H-M   'P 1'
#
loop_
_entity.id
_entity.type
_entity.pdbx_description
1 polymer ?
#
loop_
_entity_poly.entity_id
_entity_poly.type
_entity_poly.pdbx_seq_one_letter_code
_entity_poly.pdbx_strand_id
1 'polypeptide(L)'
;MYRIGSVGLVALGLAAGIIGTAYYLGPPRQAAAASNDRYQDYIMATGAVSVNPRVQTDGVWLLDYKAGKLLGTVIDRAQGKIVGWAEVDLTAEFNIKAQQDVHFMMTTGYITQGQSALYLSETTTGQLGVYTMGPGQNGNGIVIRRHDMTKFRQQVAAAPAGGPAPAGAAGLPLTPLPLSPNP
;
A
#
# COMPACT_ATOMS: atom_id res chain seq x y z
N MET A 1 7.56 61.06 -10.39
CA MET A 1 8.74 60.21 -10.11
C MET A 1 8.86 60.02 -8.60
N TYR A 2 8.38 58.90 -8.05
CA TYR A 2 8.56 58.59 -6.64
C TYR A 2 9.98 58.08 -6.41
N ARG A 3 10.81 58.84 -5.69
CA ARG A 3 12.09 58.35 -5.18
C ARG A 3 11.78 57.35 -4.07
N ILE A 4 11.83 56.06 -4.40
CA ILE A 4 11.89 55.02 -3.36
C ILE A 4 13.16 55.32 -2.55
N GLY A 5 12.98 55.79 -1.32
CA GLY A 5 14.08 56.11 -0.43
C GLY A 5 14.86 54.84 -0.07
N SER A 6 16.17 54.98 0.12
CA SER A 6 17.08 53.91 0.55
C SER A 6 16.54 53.09 1.74
N VAL A 7 15.79 53.73 2.64
CA VAL A 7 15.13 53.08 3.79
C VAL A 7 14.12 52.00 3.35
N GLY A 8 13.37 52.23 2.27
CA GLY A 8 12.41 51.26 1.75
C GLY A 8 13.09 49.99 1.20
N LEU A 9 14.24 50.15 0.54
CA LEU A 9 15.03 49.02 0.03
C LEU A 9 15.64 48.20 1.17
N VAL A 10 16.13 48.86 2.23
CA VAL A 10 16.67 48.17 3.42
C VAL A 10 15.56 47.39 4.14
N ALA A 11 14.38 47.98 4.33
CA ALA A 11 13.26 47.30 4.97
C ALA A 11 12.81 46.07 4.16
N LEU A 12 12.77 46.18 2.82
CA LEU A 12 12.44 45.06 1.94
C LEU A 12 13.49 43.93 2.03
N GLY A 13 14.78 44.28 2.03
CA GLY A 13 15.87 43.30 2.15
C GLY A 13 15.84 42.58 3.49
N LEU A 14 15.54 43.29 4.59
CA LEU A 14 15.46 42.72 5.93
C LEU A 14 14.25 41.79 6.07
N ALA A 15 13.09 42.19 5.53
CA ALA A 15 11.91 41.33 5.48
C ALA A 15 12.16 40.05 4.66
N ALA A 16 12.77 40.19 3.47
CA ALA A 16 13.13 39.05 2.63
C ALA A 16 14.14 38.11 3.33
N GLY A 17 15.13 38.67 4.04
CA GLY A 17 16.11 37.90 4.80
C GLY A 17 15.49 37.10 5.96
N ILE A 18 14.55 37.70 6.70
CA ILE A 18 13.81 37.01 7.76
C ILE A 18 12.97 35.87 7.19
N ILE A 19 12.23 36.13 6.11
CA ILE A 19 11.40 35.11 5.45
C ILE A 19 12.28 33.97 4.93
N GLY A 20 13.38 34.29 4.23
CA GLY A 20 14.32 33.30 3.72
C GLY A 20 14.93 32.44 4.83
N THR A 21 15.32 33.07 5.95
CA THR A 21 15.88 32.37 7.12
C THR A 21 14.83 31.47 7.78
N ALA A 22 13.59 31.94 7.93
CA ALA A 22 12.50 31.14 8.49
C ALA A 22 12.16 29.93 7.60
N TYR A 23 12.25 30.06 6.28
CA TYR A 23 12.09 28.94 5.35
C TYR A 23 13.27 27.96 5.39
N TYR A 24 14.51 28.47 5.49
CA TYR A 24 15.72 27.65 5.49
C TYR A 24 15.91 26.88 6.80
N LEU A 25 15.65 27.54 7.94
CA LEU A 25 15.73 26.93 9.28
C LEU A 25 14.42 26.28 9.72
N GLY A 26 13.39 26.34 8.88
CA GLY A 26 12.12 25.66 9.11
C GLY A 26 12.34 24.15 9.22
N PRO A 27 11.46 23.42 9.94
CA PRO A 27 11.57 21.98 10.07
C PRO A 27 11.56 21.33 8.67
N PRO A 28 12.47 20.39 8.39
CA PRO A 28 12.52 19.72 7.10
C PRO A 28 11.16 19.06 6.84
N ARG A 29 10.54 19.40 5.70
CA ARG A 29 9.35 18.67 5.25
C ARG A 29 9.77 17.24 4.97
N GLN A 30 9.17 16.30 5.71
CA GLN A 30 9.44 14.88 5.53
C GLN A 30 9.04 14.49 4.11
N ALA A 31 10.03 14.09 3.30
CA ALA A 31 9.78 13.51 1.99
C ALA A 31 9.16 12.12 2.21
N ALA A 32 7.86 12.05 2.05
CA ALA A 32 7.08 10.84 2.13
C ALA A 32 7.18 10.10 0.79
N ALA A 33 8.15 9.21 0.65
CA ALA A 33 8.28 8.34 -0.52
C ALA A 33 7.72 6.95 -0.18
N ALA A 34 6.49 6.69 -0.62
CA ALA A 34 5.98 5.33 -0.75
C ALA A 34 6.26 4.87 -2.18
N SER A 35 6.98 3.76 -2.31
CA SER A 35 7.23 3.12 -3.60
C SER A 35 6.93 1.63 -3.47
N ASN A 36 6.49 1.03 -4.56
CA ASN A 36 6.33 -0.40 -4.69
C ASN A 36 7.04 -0.88 -5.96
N ASP A 37 7.64 -2.06 -5.87
CA ASP A 37 8.23 -2.75 -7.01
C ASP A 37 7.90 -4.25 -6.94
N ARG A 38 7.79 -4.88 -8.10
CA ARG A 38 7.47 -6.30 -8.23
C ARG A 38 8.48 -6.99 -9.12
N TYR A 39 9.05 -8.07 -8.61
CA TYR A 39 9.94 -8.94 -9.37
C TYR A 39 9.58 -10.40 -9.12
N GLN A 40 9.09 -11.07 -10.16
CA GLN A 40 8.69 -12.48 -10.10
C GLN A 40 7.71 -12.75 -8.94
N ASP A 41 8.14 -13.60 -8.00
CA ASP A 41 7.44 -14.07 -6.81
C ASP A 41 7.62 -13.13 -5.60
N TYR A 42 8.15 -11.94 -5.82
CA TYR A 42 8.43 -10.96 -4.78
C TYR A 42 7.77 -9.62 -5.08
N ILE A 43 7.21 -8.99 -4.05
CA ILE A 43 6.80 -7.58 -4.08
C ILE A 43 7.45 -6.86 -2.91
N MET A 44 8.08 -5.72 -3.18
CA MET A 44 8.61 -4.84 -2.17
C MET A 44 7.78 -3.57 -2.10
N ALA A 45 7.54 -3.06 -0.89
CA ALA A 45 6.94 -1.75 -0.70
C ALA A 45 7.58 -1.02 0.47
N THR A 46 7.65 0.31 0.39
CA THR A 46 8.11 1.16 1.49
C THR A 46 6.97 1.99 2.07
N GLY A 47 7.02 2.25 3.36
CA GLY A 47 6.06 3.12 4.02
C GLY A 47 6.63 3.66 5.33
N ALA A 48 6.09 4.77 5.82
CA ALA A 48 6.53 5.29 7.10
C ALA A 48 6.10 4.38 8.25
N VAL A 49 7.00 4.17 9.20
CA VAL A 49 6.72 3.45 10.44
C VAL A 49 7.29 4.26 11.60
N SER A 50 6.50 4.44 12.66
CA SER A 50 6.96 5.11 13.88
C SER A 50 7.19 4.09 14.98
N VAL A 51 8.42 3.55 15.07
CA VAL A 51 8.85 2.74 16.24
C VAL A 51 9.13 3.61 17.47
N ASN A 52 9.56 4.86 17.25
CA ASN A 52 9.75 5.87 18.28
C ASN A 52 8.93 7.11 17.90
N PRO A 53 8.01 7.61 18.75
CA PRO A 53 7.18 8.77 18.45
C PRO A 53 7.94 10.03 18.04
N ARG A 54 9.23 10.13 18.41
CA ARG A 54 10.09 11.28 18.08
C ARG A 54 10.82 11.14 16.75
N VAL A 55 10.97 9.92 16.23
CA VAL A 55 11.77 9.63 15.05
C VAL A 55 10.97 8.73 14.13
N GLN A 56 10.49 9.31 13.03
CA GLN A 56 9.91 8.55 11.94
C GLN A 56 11.00 7.74 11.24
N THR A 57 10.74 6.45 11.03
CA THR A 57 11.60 5.52 10.32
C THR A 57 10.91 5.01 9.07
N ASP A 58 11.67 4.43 8.16
CA ASP A 58 11.11 3.82 6.94
C ASP A 58 10.97 2.32 7.16
N GLY A 59 9.74 1.85 7.03
CA GLY A 59 9.41 0.43 7.00
C GLY A 59 9.55 -0.11 5.58
N VAL A 60 10.15 -1.28 5.48
CA VAL A 60 10.27 -2.06 4.25
C VAL A 60 9.43 -3.31 4.41
N TRP A 61 8.56 -3.54 3.44
CA TRP A 61 7.70 -4.71 3.33
C TRP A 61 8.18 -5.56 2.17
N LEU A 62 8.31 -6.85 2.40
CA LEU A 62 8.66 -7.82 1.37
C LEU A 62 7.66 -8.97 1.42
N LEU A 63 6.93 -9.13 0.34
CA LEU A 63 6.03 -10.26 0.14
C LEU A 63 6.79 -11.35 -0.62
N ASP A 64 6.88 -12.55 -0.03
CA ASP A 64 7.39 -13.76 -0.68
C ASP A 64 6.21 -14.69 -1.01
N TYR A 65 5.86 -14.78 -2.29
CA TYR A 65 4.78 -15.63 -2.77
C TYR A 65 5.07 -17.11 -2.55
N LYS A 66 6.31 -17.51 -2.82
CA LYS A 66 6.71 -18.91 -2.82
C LYS A 66 6.69 -19.48 -1.40
N ALA A 67 7.13 -18.68 -0.43
CA ALA A 67 7.06 -19.03 0.98
C ALA A 67 5.67 -18.78 1.59
N GLY A 68 4.80 -18.00 0.93
CA GLY A 68 3.53 -17.57 1.49
C GLY A 68 3.71 -16.67 2.72
N LYS A 69 4.75 -15.84 2.72
CA LYS A 69 5.13 -15.01 3.88
C LYS A 69 5.13 -13.53 3.54
N LEU A 70 4.62 -12.74 4.48
CA LEU A 70 4.86 -11.31 4.52
C LEU A 70 5.97 -11.03 5.52
N LEU A 71 7.03 -10.41 5.04
CA LEU A 71 8.18 -9.97 5.82
C LEU A 71 8.11 -8.45 5.97
N GLY A 72 8.50 -7.97 7.14
CA GLY A 72 8.55 -6.55 7.45
C GLY A 72 9.82 -6.23 8.22
N THR A 73 10.45 -5.12 7.86
CA THR A 73 11.57 -4.56 8.61
C THR A 73 11.49 -3.04 8.70
N VAL A 74 12.27 -2.46 9.61
CA VAL A 74 12.45 -1.02 9.76
C VAL A 74 13.92 -0.68 9.64
N ILE A 75 14.21 0.43 8.98
CA ILE A 75 15.57 1.00 8.93
C ILE A 75 15.72 1.97 10.11
N ASP A 76 16.63 1.65 11.03
CA ASP A 76 17.06 2.57 12.08
C ASP A 76 17.91 3.68 11.43
N ARG A 77 17.37 4.90 11.39
CA ARG A 77 18.04 6.07 10.82
C ARG A 77 19.26 6.51 11.63
N ALA A 78 19.32 6.22 12.93
CA ALA A 78 20.46 6.59 13.76
C ALA A 78 21.68 5.71 13.46
N GLN A 79 21.45 4.44 13.12
CA GLN A 79 22.51 3.47 12.86
C GLN A 79 22.71 3.15 11.36
N GLY A 80 21.75 3.51 10.50
CA GLY A 80 21.72 3.14 9.09
C GLY A 80 21.55 1.62 8.88
N LYS A 81 20.90 0.92 9.82
CA LYS A 81 20.82 -0.55 9.83
C LYS A 81 19.37 -1.04 9.88
N ILE A 82 19.16 -2.23 9.32
CA ILE A 82 17.89 -2.97 9.36
C ILE A 82 17.69 -3.57 10.76
N VAL A 83 16.52 -3.34 11.36
CA VAL A 83 16.18 -3.82 12.71
C VAL A 83 15.37 -5.12 12.61
N GLY A 84 16.07 -6.25 12.43
CA GLY A 84 15.46 -7.58 12.40
C GLY A 84 14.39 -7.74 11.33
N TRP A 85 13.67 -8.87 11.36
CA TRP A 85 12.54 -9.13 10.48
C TRP A 85 11.36 -9.63 11.30
N ALA A 86 10.19 -9.04 11.05
CA ALA A 86 8.92 -9.59 11.48
C ALA A 86 8.32 -10.39 10.33
N GLU A 87 7.73 -11.53 10.64
CA GLU A 87 7.11 -12.41 9.64
C GLU A 87 5.64 -12.64 9.95
N VAL A 88 4.82 -12.74 8.91
CA VAL A 88 3.43 -13.19 8.98
C VAL A 88 3.25 -14.30 7.96
N ASP A 89 2.69 -15.42 8.41
CA ASP A 89 2.29 -16.53 7.53
C ASP A 89 0.96 -16.18 6.86
N LEU A 90 1.01 -15.88 5.56
CA LEU A 90 -0.16 -15.51 4.78
C LEU A 90 -1.06 -16.69 4.46
N THR A 91 -0.52 -17.91 4.48
CA THR A 91 -1.31 -19.11 4.22
C THR A 91 -2.33 -19.32 5.33
N ALA A 92 -1.87 -19.22 6.59
CA ALA A 92 -2.74 -19.24 7.76
C ALA A 92 -3.67 -18.02 7.78
N GLU A 93 -3.14 -16.84 7.47
CA GLU A 93 -3.87 -15.58 7.62
C GLU A 93 -5.03 -15.42 6.63
N PHE A 94 -4.85 -15.86 5.38
CA PHE A 94 -5.88 -15.81 4.33
C PHE A 94 -6.66 -17.13 4.17
N ASN A 95 -6.39 -18.13 5.03
CA ASN A 95 -6.95 -19.48 4.96
C ASN A 95 -6.75 -20.13 3.58
N ILE A 96 -5.54 -20.02 3.03
CA ILE A 96 -5.20 -20.52 1.70
C ILE A 96 -5.00 -22.03 1.77
N LYS A 97 -5.66 -22.76 0.87
CA LYS A 97 -5.46 -24.21 0.76
C LYS A 97 -4.09 -24.51 0.15
N ALA A 98 -3.46 -25.59 0.60
CA ALA A 98 -2.22 -26.06 -0.02
C ALA A 98 -2.42 -26.26 -1.54
N GLN A 99 -1.42 -25.86 -2.33
CA GLN A 99 -1.42 -25.95 -3.81
C GLN A 99 -2.46 -25.08 -4.53
N GLN A 100 -3.13 -24.15 -3.84
CA GLN A 100 -3.99 -23.18 -4.50
C GLN A 100 -3.16 -22.11 -5.20
N ASP A 101 -3.49 -21.81 -6.45
CA ASP A 101 -2.89 -20.69 -7.18
C ASP A 101 -3.47 -19.36 -6.63
N VAL A 102 -2.62 -18.63 -5.91
CA VAL A 102 -2.98 -17.37 -5.25
C VAL A 102 -2.16 -16.24 -5.84
N HIS A 103 -2.82 -15.10 -6.01
CA HIS A 103 -2.20 -13.92 -6.59
C HIS A 103 -2.40 -12.75 -5.68
N PHE A 104 -1.32 -12.17 -5.18
CA PHE A 104 -1.38 -11.05 -4.26
C PHE A 104 -1.18 -9.71 -4.98
N MET A 105 -1.68 -8.64 -4.38
CA MET A 105 -1.29 -7.28 -4.72
C MET A 105 -1.04 -6.53 -3.42
N MET A 106 0.03 -5.76 -3.40
CA MET A 106 0.50 -5.08 -2.20
C MET A 106 0.79 -3.61 -2.50
N THR A 107 0.36 -2.73 -1.61
CA THR A 107 0.69 -1.30 -1.65
C THR A 107 0.67 -0.71 -0.24
N THR A 108 1.32 0.43 -0.06
CA THR A 108 1.32 1.18 1.20
C THR A 108 0.57 2.49 1.05
N GLY A 109 -0.04 2.97 2.13
CA GLY A 109 -0.70 4.28 2.17
C GLY A 109 -0.59 4.91 3.54
N TYR A 110 -0.50 6.24 3.59
CA TYR A 110 -0.45 6.98 4.85
C TYR A 110 -1.81 6.96 5.54
N ILE A 111 -1.82 6.54 6.80
CA ILE A 111 -3.02 6.66 7.66
C ILE A 111 -2.94 7.97 8.46
N THR A 112 -1.76 8.27 8.98
CA THR A 112 -1.45 9.50 9.72
C THR A 112 0.01 9.88 9.51
N GLN A 113 0.41 11.05 10.00
CA GLN A 113 1.80 11.47 9.95
C GLN A 113 2.69 10.45 10.67
N GLY A 114 3.74 9.98 10.00
CA GLY A 114 4.67 9.02 10.61
C GLY A 114 4.27 7.55 10.49
N GLN A 115 3.07 7.23 10.00
CA GLN A 115 2.56 5.86 9.99
C GLN A 115 1.80 5.52 8.70
N SER A 116 2.22 4.43 8.07
CA SER A 116 1.59 3.86 6.88
C SER A 116 0.94 2.51 7.18
N ALA A 117 -0.19 2.25 6.53
CA ALA A 117 -0.75 0.91 6.37
C ALA A 117 -0.09 0.20 5.20
N LEU A 118 -0.02 -1.11 5.30
CA LEU A 118 0.12 -2.02 4.18
C LEU A 118 -1.26 -2.58 3.82
N TYR A 119 -1.66 -2.41 2.57
CA TYR A 119 -2.84 -3.04 1.99
C TYR A 119 -2.37 -4.24 1.19
N LEU A 120 -2.83 -5.43 1.57
CA LEU A 120 -2.49 -6.68 0.91
C LEU A 120 -3.79 -7.36 0.48
N SER A 121 -3.99 -7.50 -0.82
CA SER A 121 -5.14 -8.21 -1.38
C SER A 121 -4.71 -9.53 -1.98
N GLU A 122 -5.46 -10.58 -1.71
CA GLU A 122 -5.39 -11.86 -2.40
C GLU A 122 -6.53 -11.88 -3.42
N THR A 123 -6.15 -11.87 -4.70
CA THR A 123 -7.05 -11.56 -5.81
C THR A 123 -7.90 -12.75 -6.26
N THR A 124 -7.48 -13.99 -5.97
CA THR A 124 -8.22 -15.21 -6.33
C THR A 124 -9.43 -15.41 -5.42
N THR A 125 -9.26 -15.31 -4.11
CA THR A 125 -10.33 -15.40 -3.10
C THR A 125 -11.06 -14.07 -2.86
N GLY A 126 -10.47 -12.95 -3.29
CA GLY A 126 -11.05 -11.63 -3.13
C GLY A 126 -11.02 -11.13 -1.68
N GLN A 127 -9.98 -11.48 -0.94
CA GLN A 127 -9.74 -11.05 0.44
C GLN A 127 -8.74 -9.89 0.48
N LEU A 128 -8.95 -8.93 1.37
CA LEU A 128 -8.10 -7.77 1.60
C LEU A 128 -7.76 -7.67 3.09
N GLY A 129 -6.47 -7.75 3.39
CA GLY A 129 -5.93 -7.51 4.72
C GLY A 129 -5.29 -6.13 4.84
N VAL A 130 -5.48 -5.50 6.00
CA VAL A 130 -4.82 -4.23 6.35
C VAL A 130 -3.85 -4.48 7.50
N TYR A 131 -2.58 -4.14 7.28
CA TYR A 131 -1.51 -4.37 8.25
C TYR A 131 -0.79 -3.07 8.59
N THR A 132 -0.21 -3.01 9.78
CA THR A 132 0.78 -1.98 10.13
C THR A 132 1.96 -2.61 10.83
N MET A 133 3.07 -1.90 10.83
CA MET A 133 4.23 -2.25 11.63
C MET A 133 4.33 -1.34 12.84
N GLY A 134 4.81 -1.88 13.94
CA GLY A 134 5.07 -1.13 15.15
C GLY A 134 6.10 -1.82 16.04
N PRO A 135 6.43 -1.22 17.19
CA PRO A 135 7.35 -1.82 18.14
C PRO A 135 6.80 -3.16 18.64
N GLY A 136 7.70 -4.14 18.77
CA GLY A 136 7.41 -5.46 19.34
C GLY A 136 6.97 -5.37 20.81
N GLN A 137 6.44 -6.47 21.32
CA GLN A 137 6.08 -6.55 22.74
C GLN A 137 7.34 -6.32 23.59
N ASN A 138 7.29 -5.39 24.54
CA ASN A 138 8.41 -4.91 25.35
C ASN A 138 9.40 -3.97 24.64
N GLY A 139 9.04 -3.41 23.47
CA GLY A 139 9.87 -2.43 22.75
C GLY A 139 11.12 -3.03 22.10
N ASN A 140 11.26 -4.36 22.11
CA ASN A 140 12.32 -5.05 21.39
C ASN A 140 11.81 -5.52 20.03
N GLY A 141 12.57 -5.20 18.98
CA GLY A 141 12.23 -5.54 17.61
C GLY A 141 10.94 -4.88 17.11
N ILE A 142 10.40 -5.46 16.05
CA ILE A 142 9.22 -4.98 15.33
C ILE A 142 8.20 -6.10 15.23
N VAL A 143 6.94 -5.73 15.09
CA VAL A 143 5.84 -6.67 14.88
C VAL A 143 4.92 -6.14 13.81
N ILE A 144 4.42 -7.06 12.98
CA ILE A 144 3.36 -6.79 12.01
C ILE A 144 2.03 -7.11 12.67
N ARG A 145 1.09 -6.18 12.62
CA ARG A 145 -0.25 -6.33 13.20
C ARG A 145 -1.29 -6.22 12.10
N ARG A 146 -2.16 -7.22 12.00
CA ARG A 146 -3.41 -7.14 11.22
C ARG A 146 -4.41 -6.27 11.97
N HIS A 147 -4.96 -5.28 11.27
CA HIS A 147 -6.09 -4.47 11.75
C HIS A 147 -7.42 -4.96 11.24
N ASP A 148 -7.46 -5.43 10.00
CA ASP A 148 -8.71 -5.84 9.36
C ASP A 148 -8.47 -6.94 8.31
N MET A 149 -9.51 -7.72 8.05
CA MET A 149 -9.60 -8.70 6.97
C MET A 149 -11.02 -8.68 6.40
N THR A 150 -11.14 -8.20 5.16
CA THR A 150 -12.44 -8.06 4.49
C THR A 150 -12.47 -8.82 3.17
N LYS A 151 -13.67 -9.10 2.67
CA LYS A 151 -13.86 -9.67 1.33
C LYS A 151 -14.41 -8.58 0.42
N PHE A 152 -13.76 -8.35 -0.72
CA PHE A 152 -14.23 -7.41 -1.74
C PHE A 152 -14.87 -8.11 -2.94
N ARG A 153 -14.81 -9.45 -3.00
CA ARG A 153 -15.64 -10.24 -3.91
C ARG A 153 -16.70 -10.97 -3.11
N GLN A 154 -17.96 -10.72 -3.46
CA GLN A 154 -19.07 -11.54 -3.00
C GLN A 154 -18.96 -12.87 -3.75
N GLN A 155 -18.88 -14.00 -3.02
CA GLN A 155 -19.06 -15.30 -3.65
C GLN A 155 -20.46 -15.31 -4.23
N VAL A 156 -20.57 -15.14 -5.55
CA VAL A 156 -21.81 -15.46 -6.26
C VAL A 156 -22.03 -16.93 -5.97
N ALA A 157 -23.06 -17.24 -5.17
CA ALA A 157 -23.43 -18.62 -4.89
C ALA A 157 -23.53 -19.31 -6.24
N ALA A 158 -22.70 -20.34 -6.45
CA ALA A 158 -22.75 -21.11 -7.67
C ALA A 158 -24.21 -21.53 -7.88
N ALA A 159 -24.81 -21.08 -8.99
CA ALA A 159 -26.18 -21.45 -9.30
C ALA A 159 -26.27 -22.97 -9.21
N PRO A 160 -27.26 -23.54 -8.50
CA PRO A 160 -27.34 -24.97 -8.27
C PRO A 160 -27.23 -25.69 -9.61
N ALA A 161 -26.14 -26.44 -9.77
CA ALA A 161 -25.92 -27.28 -10.93
C ALA A 161 -27.02 -28.35 -10.93
N GLY A 162 -28.05 -28.18 -11.76
CA GLY A 162 -29.07 -29.21 -11.96
C GLY A 162 -30.51 -28.83 -11.64
N GLY A 163 -30.92 -27.58 -11.83
CA GLY A 163 -32.30 -27.37 -12.27
C GLY A 163 -32.47 -28.02 -13.66
N PRO A 164 -33.40 -28.96 -13.88
CA PRO A 164 -33.63 -29.52 -15.21
C PRO A 164 -33.86 -28.36 -16.18
N ALA A 165 -33.13 -28.39 -17.30
CA ALA A 165 -33.33 -27.42 -18.37
C ALA A 165 -34.83 -27.33 -18.70
N PRO A 166 -35.44 -26.14 -18.79
CA PRO A 166 -36.81 -26.03 -19.25
C PRO A 166 -36.88 -26.66 -20.64
N ALA A 167 -37.55 -27.80 -20.71
CA ALA A 167 -37.86 -28.50 -21.96
C ALA A 167 -38.86 -27.63 -22.74
N GLY A 168 -38.37 -26.70 -23.55
CA GLY A 168 -39.26 -25.83 -24.32
C GLY A 168 -38.63 -24.56 -24.83
N ALA A 169 -37.67 -24.67 -25.72
CA ALA A 169 -37.38 -23.60 -26.69
C ALA A 169 -36.90 -24.23 -28.00
N ALA A 170 -37.76 -25.05 -28.59
CA ALA A 170 -37.63 -25.42 -29.98
C ALA A 170 -37.91 -24.19 -30.84
N GLY A 171 -36.92 -23.77 -31.63
CA GLY A 171 -37.10 -22.99 -32.85
C GLY A 171 -37.40 -21.51 -32.67
N LEU A 172 -36.36 -20.69 -32.58
CA LEU A 172 -36.40 -19.37 -33.21
C LEU A 172 -35.65 -19.46 -34.55
N PRO A 173 -36.24 -18.97 -35.65
CA PRO A 173 -35.60 -18.97 -36.95
C PRO A 173 -34.37 -18.07 -36.93
N LEU A 174 -33.25 -18.60 -37.43
CA LEU A 174 -32.03 -17.85 -37.69
C LEU A 174 -32.34 -16.77 -38.74
N THR A 175 -32.51 -15.52 -38.31
CA THR A 175 -32.41 -14.36 -39.20
C THR A 175 -30.93 -14.14 -39.50
N PRO A 176 -30.48 -14.23 -40.76
CA PRO A 176 -29.09 -13.95 -41.11
C PRO A 176 -28.78 -12.46 -40.87
N LEU A 177 -27.70 -12.21 -40.13
CA LEU A 177 -27.16 -10.87 -39.91
C LEU A 177 -26.72 -10.25 -41.25
N PRO A 178 -27.07 -8.98 -41.53
CA PRO A 178 -26.53 -8.28 -42.69
C PRO A 178 -25.03 -8.01 -42.50
N LEU A 179 -24.24 -8.42 -43.49
CA LEU A 179 -22.81 -8.10 -43.58
C LEU A 179 -22.65 -6.58 -43.68
N SER A 180 -22.01 -5.99 -42.67
CA SER A 180 -21.51 -4.61 -42.73
C SER A 180 -20.42 -4.50 -43.80
N PRO A 181 -20.46 -3.49 -44.69
CA PRO A 181 -19.32 -3.17 -45.53
C PRO A 181 -18.21 -2.55 -44.66
N ASN A 182 -17.00 -3.06 -44.86
CA ASN A 182 -15.78 -2.61 -44.20
C ASN A 182 -15.35 -1.23 -44.74
N PRO A 183 -14.89 -0.28 -43.91
CA PRO A 183 -14.11 0.86 -44.37
C PRO A 183 -12.66 0.45 -44.70
#